data_AF-A0A914NXM1-F1
#
_entry.id   AF-A0A914NXM1-F1
#
_cell.length_a   1.000
_cell.length_b   1.000
_cell.length_c   1.000
_cell.angle_alpha   90.00
_cell.angle_beta   90.00
_cell.angle_gamma   90.00
#
_symmetry.space_group_name_H-M   'P 1'
#
loop_
_entity.id
_entity.type
_entity.pdbx_description
1 polymer ?
#
loop_
_entity_poly.entity_id
_entity_poly.type
_entity_poly.pdbx_seq_one_letter_code
_entity_poly.pdbx_strand_id
1 'polypeptide(L)'
;MERKIDVTNELITALVNGTNEYLQPNPATRAKMSAMTAMSKVRGTTKTSPYPQTEGLLSETMMKYGTSLGDDTELGKALKDCAESYRQMADIKYQLEDVVKHNFLDPITHLQNTELKEVNHHRTKLSGRRLDYDCKKRKQNRDEEMIQAEEKLEESKKLAEQAMFNVLSNDVEQISQLKALVEAQIDFHQQTLHTLEQLKNQLGYRVKEASTKPFREHHPKPVLTARGHSPIGDITSSTGNMNFDTNSMSSNAPPPYSASSSNTNGTATNTNDTWSMGSSSTATGPIPAKIDQSSSNGGGGGKATSKRRTND
;
A
#
# COMPACT_ATOMS: atom_id res chain seq x y z
N MET A 1 -2.43 33.41 -20.49
CA MET A 1 -1.38 32.75 -19.68
C MET A 1 -1.77 32.69 -18.21
N GLU A 2 -2.23 33.79 -17.61
CA GLU A 2 -2.70 33.83 -16.20
C GLU A 2 -3.63 32.68 -15.81
N ARG A 3 -4.73 32.45 -16.55
CA ARG A 3 -5.63 31.32 -16.27
C ARG A 3 -4.92 29.96 -16.22
N LYS A 4 -3.96 29.71 -17.13
CA LYS A 4 -3.22 28.44 -17.16
C LYS A 4 -2.35 28.30 -15.91
N ILE A 5 -1.69 29.39 -15.49
CA ILE A 5 -0.89 29.42 -14.25
C ILE A 5 -1.76 29.15 -13.02
N ASP A 6 -2.94 29.77 -12.94
CA ASP A 6 -3.86 29.57 -11.82
C ASP A 6 -4.28 28.09 -11.72
N VAL A 7 -4.64 27.48 -12.85
CA VAL A 7 -4.96 26.05 -12.95
C VAL A 7 -3.75 25.19 -12.58
N THR A 8 -2.54 25.51 -13.05
CA THR A 8 -1.32 24.77 -12.70
C THR A 8 -1.05 24.81 -11.19
N ASN A 9 -1.26 25.95 -10.54
CA ASN A 9 -1.05 26.09 -9.09
C ASN A 9 -2.08 25.27 -8.28
N GLU A 10 -3.34 25.29 -8.69
CA GLU A 10 -4.39 24.46 -8.09
C GLU A 10 -4.10 22.97 -8.31
N LEU A 11 -3.73 22.59 -9.54
CA LEU A 11 -3.35 21.23 -9.91
C LEU A 11 -2.22 20.71 -9.02
N ILE A 12 -1.13 21.46 -8.87
CA ILE A 12 0.02 21.02 -8.06
C ILE A 12 -0.40 20.78 -6.62
N THR A 13 -1.19 21.68 -6.04
CA THR A 13 -1.68 21.55 -4.67
C THR A 13 -2.53 20.28 -4.52
N ALA A 14 -3.48 20.08 -5.45
CA ALA A 14 -4.35 18.90 -5.46
C ALA A 14 -3.56 17.60 -5.67
N LEU A 15 -2.57 17.61 -6.56
CA LEU A 15 -1.76 16.45 -6.91
C LEU A 15 -0.85 16.02 -5.75
N VAL A 16 -0.18 16.98 -5.09
CA VAL A 16 0.63 16.70 -3.90
C VAL A 16 -0.23 16.09 -2.80
N ASN A 17 -1.43 16.64 -2.54
CA ASN A 17 -2.33 16.11 -1.53
C ASN A 17 -2.84 14.70 -1.91
N GLY A 18 -3.32 14.53 -3.14
CA GLY A 18 -3.84 13.26 -3.64
C GLY A 18 -2.78 12.15 -3.65
N THR A 19 -1.53 12.45 -3.99
CA THR A 19 -0.44 11.46 -3.95
C THR A 19 -0.06 11.11 -2.51
N ASN A 20 -0.04 12.05 -1.57
CA ASN A 20 0.19 11.74 -0.16
C ASN A 20 -0.97 10.90 0.43
N GLU A 21 -2.20 11.16 0.00
CA GLU A 21 -3.38 10.35 0.33
C GLU A 21 -3.29 8.94 -0.22
N TYR A 22 -2.87 8.80 -1.47
CA TYR A 22 -2.64 7.53 -2.13
C TYR A 22 -1.54 6.71 -1.43
N LEU A 23 -0.39 7.33 -1.12
CA LEU A 23 0.71 6.65 -0.46
C LEU A 23 0.32 6.22 0.96
N GLN A 24 -0.36 7.10 1.68
CA GLN A 24 -0.76 6.94 3.07
C GLN A 24 -2.23 7.31 3.29
N PRO A 25 -3.16 6.35 3.09
CA PRO A 25 -4.59 6.58 3.27
C PRO A 25 -4.96 6.94 4.71
N ASN A 26 -4.24 6.39 5.69
CA ASN A 26 -4.46 6.67 7.11
C ASN A 26 -4.02 8.12 7.46
N PRO A 27 -4.93 9.01 7.89
CA PRO A 27 -4.60 10.39 8.23
C PRO A 27 -3.59 10.53 9.38
N ALA A 28 -3.63 9.62 10.36
CA ALA A 28 -2.70 9.67 11.50
C ALA A 28 -1.25 9.38 11.07
N THR A 29 -1.08 8.44 10.13
CA THR A 29 0.22 8.13 9.55
C THR A 29 0.73 9.29 8.69
N ARG A 30 -0.15 9.90 7.90
CA ARG A 30 0.18 11.08 7.09
C ARG A 30 0.59 12.29 7.95
N ALA A 31 -0.07 12.51 9.08
CA ALA A 31 0.33 13.58 10.01
C ALA A 31 1.77 13.36 10.54
N LYS A 32 2.15 12.11 10.82
CA LYS A 32 3.52 11.76 11.23
C LYS A 32 4.54 11.99 10.10
N MET A 33 4.21 11.64 8.85
CA MET A 33 5.02 11.94 7.66
C MET A 33 5.35 13.43 7.53
N SER A 34 4.32 14.28 7.63
CA SER A 34 4.48 15.74 7.52
C SER A 34 5.33 16.29 8.66
N ALA A 35 5.10 15.84 9.89
CA ALA A 35 5.87 16.26 11.06
C ALA A 35 7.35 15.85 10.95
N MET A 36 7.65 14.66 10.42
CA MET A 36 9.02 14.20 10.28
C MET A 36 9.80 14.96 9.20
N THR A 37 9.16 15.33 8.10
CA THR A 37 9.80 16.20 7.08
C THR A 37 10.26 17.53 7.69
N ALA A 38 9.55 18.05 8.71
CA ALA A 38 9.98 19.23 9.45
C ALA A 38 11.16 18.96 10.40
N MET A 39 11.22 17.78 11.02
CA MET A 39 12.26 17.40 11.99
C MET A 39 13.57 16.93 11.36
N SER A 40 13.55 16.32 10.17
CA SER A 40 14.75 15.87 9.44
C SER A 40 15.68 17.01 9.03
N LYS A 41 15.19 18.26 9.00
CA LYS A 41 16.01 19.46 8.78
C LYS A 41 16.88 19.86 9.98
N VAL A 42 16.65 19.26 11.16
CA VAL A 42 17.26 19.69 12.43
C VAL A 42 18.26 18.67 13.00
N ARG A 43 18.22 17.40 12.61
CA ARG A 43 19.09 16.36 13.19
C ARG A 43 19.45 15.29 12.17
N GLY A 44 20.70 15.31 11.70
CA GLY A 44 21.25 14.39 10.69
C GLY A 44 21.48 12.95 11.19
N THR A 45 20.44 12.27 11.68
CA THR A 45 20.48 10.86 12.07
C THR A 45 19.45 10.01 11.31
N THR A 46 19.91 8.81 10.95
CA THR A 46 19.49 7.91 9.86
C THR A 46 18.39 6.88 10.22
N LYS A 47 17.65 6.43 9.19
CA LYS A 47 17.14 5.06 8.96
C LYS A 47 16.26 4.39 10.05
N THR A 48 15.23 5.06 10.56
CA THR A 48 14.11 4.33 11.17
C THR A 48 12.81 4.78 10.51
N SER A 49 12.07 3.81 9.97
CA SER A 49 10.78 4.08 9.36
C SER A 49 9.81 4.52 10.45
N PRO A 50 9.30 5.77 10.41
CA PRO A 50 8.71 6.43 11.58
C PRO A 50 7.33 5.92 11.99
N TYR A 51 6.70 5.09 11.15
CA TYR A 51 5.38 4.52 11.39
C TYR A 51 5.30 3.13 10.78
N PRO A 52 4.52 2.22 11.37
CA PRO A 52 4.36 0.87 10.83
C PRO A 52 3.50 0.88 9.56
N GLN A 53 3.97 0.17 8.52
CA GLN A 53 3.13 -0.18 7.37
C GLN A 53 2.15 -1.29 7.73
N THR A 54 1.02 -1.33 7.04
CA THR A 54 -0.03 -2.33 7.23
C THR A 54 0.46 -3.76 7.02
N GLU A 55 1.31 -3.97 6.03
CA GLU A 55 1.97 -5.22 5.69
C GLU A 55 2.89 -5.67 6.84
N GLY A 56 3.59 -4.71 7.46
CA GLY A 56 4.42 -4.94 8.64
C GLY A 56 3.60 -5.38 9.84
N LEU A 57 2.48 -4.73 10.12
CA LEU A 57 1.58 -5.11 11.23
C LEU A 57 1.00 -6.52 11.04
N LEU A 58 0.63 -6.87 9.81
CA LEU A 58 0.19 -8.22 9.47
C LEU A 58 1.32 -9.24 9.66
N SER A 59 2.55 -8.89 9.26
CA SER A 59 3.72 -9.74 9.45
C SER A 59 3.98 -10.06 10.93
N GLU A 60 3.88 -9.07 11.81
CA GLU A 60 4.06 -9.25 13.25
C GLU A 60 3.01 -10.19 13.84
N THR A 61 1.76 -10.07 13.39
CA THR A 61 0.66 -10.95 13.80
C THR A 61 0.93 -12.39 13.37
N MET A 62 1.29 -12.60 12.11
CA MET A 62 1.64 -13.93 11.57
C MET A 62 2.83 -14.54 12.31
N MET A 63 3.88 -13.75 12.57
CA MET A 63 5.09 -14.21 13.29
C MET A 63 4.77 -14.64 14.73
N LYS A 64 3.97 -13.82 15.44
CA LYS A 64 3.58 -14.08 16.82
C LYS A 64 2.84 -15.41 16.95
N TYR A 65 1.82 -15.63 16.13
CA TYR A 65 1.00 -16.84 16.23
C TYR A 65 1.69 -18.05 15.59
N GLY A 66 2.49 -17.86 14.54
CA GLY A 66 3.34 -18.91 13.97
C GLY A 66 4.34 -19.45 14.99
N THR A 67 4.92 -18.57 15.81
CA THR A 67 5.81 -18.97 16.92
C THR A 67 5.04 -19.66 18.04
N SER A 68 3.86 -19.15 18.39
CA SER A 68 3.02 -19.72 19.46
C SER A 68 2.51 -21.13 19.14
N LEU A 69 2.28 -21.44 17.86
CA LEU A 69 1.89 -22.78 17.40
C LEU A 69 3.05 -23.79 17.43
N GLY A 70 4.30 -23.31 17.54
CA GLY A 70 5.50 -24.13 17.53
C GLY A 70 5.90 -24.65 16.14
N ASP A 71 7.15 -25.09 16.04
CA ASP A 71 7.78 -25.55 14.79
C ASP A 71 7.37 -26.97 14.38
N ASP A 72 6.55 -27.63 15.18
CA ASP A 72 6.06 -28.99 14.89
C ASP A 72 4.88 -29.00 13.91
N THR A 73 4.19 -27.85 13.79
CA THR A 73 3.00 -27.70 12.95
C THR A 73 3.35 -27.08 11.60
N GLU A 74 2.81 -27.64 10.51
CA GLU A 74 3.02 -27.04 9.18
C GLU A 74 2.33 -25.67 9.06
N LEU A 75 1.24 -25.45 9.80
CA LEU A 75 0.59 -24.14 9.89
C LEU A 75 1.49 -23.10 10.56
N GLY A 76 2.17 -23.45 11.66
CA GLY A 76 3.10 -22.57 12.35
C GLY A 76 4.26 -22.13 11.44
N LYS A 77 4.85 -23.09 10.71
CA LYS A 77 5.89 -22.81 9.71
C LYS A 77 5.38 -21.94 8.57
N ALA A 78 4.22 -22.27 7.98
CA ALA A 78 3.62 -21.48 6.90
C ALA A 78 3.32 -20.03 7.33
N LEU A 79 2.85 -19.81 8.57
CA LEU A 79 2.65 -18.47 9.12
C LEU A 79 3.98 -17.69 9.24
N LYS A 80 5.08 -18.35 9.60
CA LYS A 80 6.41 -17.73 9.65
C LYS A 80 6.92 -17.36 8.25
N ASP A 81 6.77 -18.26 7.27
CA ASP A 81 7.12 -17.99 5.87
C ASP A 81 6.34 -16.77 5.32
N CYS A 82 5.02 -16.71 5.60
CA CYS A 82 4.19 -15.54 5.29
C CYS A 82 4.69 -14.28 6.00
N ALA A 83 4.98 -14.36 7.30
CA ALA A 83 5.44 -13.20 8.07
C ALA A 83 6.71 -12.59 7.48
N GLU A 84 7.71 -13.42 7.12
CA GLU A 84 8.94 -12.92 6.50
C GLU A 84 8.68 -12.20 5.18
N SER A 85 7.81 -12.76 4.33
CA SER A 85 7.43 -12.19 3.03
C SER A 85 6.68 -10.86 3.18
N TYR A 86 5.71 -10.79 4.09
CA TYR A 86 4.96 -9.55 4.36
C TYR A 86 5.83 -8.47 5.02
N ARG A 87 6.84 -8.85 5.79
CA ARG A 87 7.84 -7.90 6.31
C ARG A 87 8.68 -7.31 5.18
N GLN A 88 9.12 -8.13 4.23
CA GLN A 88 9.80 -7.63 3.02
C GLN A 88 8.89 -6.70 2.19
N MET A 89 7.60 -7.00 2.08
CA MET A 89 6.64 -6.10 1.41
C MET A 89 6.52 -4.74 2.12
N ALA A 90 6.59 -4.71 3.46
CA ALA A 90 6.63 -3.44 4.20
C ALA A 90 7.88 -2.62 3.85
N ASP A 91 9.05 -3.26 3.70
CA ASP A 91 10.29 -2.61 3.29
C ASP A 91 10.19 -2.05 1.86
N ILE A 92 9.62 -2.82 0.93
CA ILE A 92 9.33 -2.38 -0.45
C ILE A 92 8.37 -1.18 -0.45
N LYS A 93 7.37 -1.16 0.45
CA LYS A 93 6.43 -0.04 0.59
C LYS A 93 7.10 1.23 1.11
N TYR A 94 8.02 1.14 2.08
CA TYR A 94 8.80 2.32 2.49
C TYR A 94 9.68 2.86 1.36
N GLN A 95 10.29 1.96 0.57
CA GLN A 95 11.11 2.38 -0.58
C GLN A 95 10.27 3.11 -1.63
N LEU A 96 9.05 2.64 -1.93
CA LEU A 96 8.13 3.36 -2.81
C LEU A 96 7.89 4.79 -2.31
N GLU A 97 7.62 4.95 -1.02
CA GLU A 97 7.34 6.27 -0.43
C GLU A 97 8.53 7.21 -0.53
N ASP A 98 9.75 6.72 -0.24
CA ASP A 98 10.96 7.49 -0.37
C ASP A 98 11.23 7.91 -1.83
N VAL A 99 11.09 6.97 -2.78
CA VAL A 99 11.29 7.23 -4.21
C VAL A 99 10.26 8.24 -4.74
N VAL A 100 8.97 8.06 -4.42
CA VAL A 100 7.92 9.01 -4.83
C VAL A 100 8.12 10.38 -4.19
N LYS A 101 8.53 10.42 -2.92
CA LYS A 101 8.84 11.69 -2.25
C LYS A 101 9.94 12.44 -2.99
N HIS A 102 11.08 11.79 -3.23
CA HIS A 102 12.26 12.44 -3.79
C HIS A 102 12.11 12.77 -5.27
N ASN A 103 11.51 11.88 -6.06
CA ASN A 103 11.52 11.99 -7.52
C ASN A 103 10.24 12.64 -8.08
N PHE A 104 9.20 12.81 -7.27
CA PHE A 104 7.93 13.38 -7.71
C PHE A 104 7.42 14.51 -6.81
N LEU A 105 7.20 14.23 -5.50
CA LEU A 105 6.61 15.22 -4.60
C LEU A 105 7.53 16.43 -4.37
N ASP A 106 8.81 16.21 -4.10
CA ASP A 106 9.77 17.27 -3.82
C ASP A 106 9.99 18.17 -5.07
N PRO A 107 10.18 17.65 -6.30
CA PRO A 107 10.28 18.46 -7.52
C PRO A 107 9.02 19.29 -7.83
N ILE A 108 7.83 18.70 -7.71
CA ILE A 108 6.57 19.43 -7.96
C ILE A 108 6.33 20.50 -6.89
N THR A 109 6.68 20.21 -5.64
CA THR A 109 6.61 21.18 -4.54
C THR A 109 7.64 22.31 -4.73
N HIS A 110 8.80 22.01 -5.32
CA HIS A 110 9.79 23.01 -5.67
C HIS A 110 9.23 24.01 -6.68
N LEU A 111 8.66 23.52 -7.79
CA LEU A 111 8.00 24.33 -8.82
C LEU A 111 6.98 25.33 -8.24
N GLN A 112 6.18 24.87 -7.27
CA GLN A 112 5.23 25.73 -6.57
C GLN A 112 5.90 26.82 -5.73
N ASN A 113 6.96 26.47 -5.00
CA ASN A 113 7.61 27.36 -4.05
C ASN A 113 8.62 28.33 -4.68
N THR A 114 9.06 28.08 -5.91
CA THR A 114 10.00 28.92 -6.65
C THR A 114 9.30 29.64 -7.80
N GLU A 115 9.06 28.96 -8.91
CA GLU A 115 8.64 29.58 -10.17
C GLU A 115 7.23 30.15 -10.08
N LEU A 116 6.26 29.38 -9.55
CA LEU A 116 4.89 29.89 -9.38
C LEU A 116 4.82 31.02 -8.36
N LYS A 117 5.66 30.98 -7.32
CA LYS A 117 5.77 32.06 -6.35
C LYS A 117 6.33 33.33 -6.97
N GLU A 118 7.33 33.22 -7.85
CA GLU A 118 7.90 34.32 -8.61
C GLU A 118 6.88 34.92 -9.59
N VAL A 119 6.15 34.07 -10.33
CA VAL A 119 5.04 34.52 -11.20
C VAL A 119 4.01 35.31 -10.40
N ASN A 120 3.60 34.81 -9.23
CA ASN A 120 2.64 35.51 -8.37
C ASN A 120 3.18 36.84 -7.83
N HIS A 121 4.49 36.92 -7.54
CA HIS A 121 5.14 38.18 -7.17
C HIS A 121 5.06 39.21 -8.31
N HIS A 122 5.41 38.83 -9.54
CA HIS A 122 5.33 39.72 -10.70
C HIS A 122 3.89 40.16 -11.00
N ARG A 123 2.91 39.25 -10.92
CA ARG A 123 1.48 39.58 -11.09
C ARG A 123 0.98 40.58 -10.05
N THR A 124 1.36 40.40 -8.78
CA THR A 124 0.99 41.33 -7.70
C THR A 124 1.60 42.72 -7.94
N LYS A 125 2.88 42.76 -8.34
CA LYS A 125 3.58 44.02 -8.67
C LYS A 125 2.94 44.72 -9.86
N LEU A 126 2.58 43.98 -10.91
CA LEU A 126 1.87 44.48 -12.08
C LEU A 126 0.52 45.11 -11.69
N SER A 127 -0.28 44.41 -10.88
CA SER A 127 -1.56 44.94 -10.39
C SER A 127 -1.37 46.25 -9.62
N GLY A 128 -0.33 46.35 -8.78
CA GLY A 128 0.01 47.58 -8.07
C GLY A 128 0.39 48.73 -9.02
N ARG A 129 1.22 48.46 -10.04
CA ARG A 129 1.59 49.47 -11.06
C ARG A 129 0.40 49.94 -11.88
N ARG A 130 -0.53 49.03 -12.21
CA ARG A 130 -1.76 49.37 -12.93
C ARG A 130 -2.61 50.35 -12.13
N LEU A 131 -2.77 50.11 -10.83
CA LEU A 131 -3.50 51.02 -9.94
C LEU A 131 -2.84 52.41 -9.85
N ASP A 132 -1.51 52.48 -9.76
CA ASP A 132 -0.77 53.75 -9.75
C ASP A 132 -0.97 54.53 -11.05
N TYR A 133 -0.82 53.86 -12.20
CA TYR A 133 -1.07 54.45 -13.51
C TYR A 133 -2.52 54.93 -13.66
N ASP A 134 -3.51 54.12 -13.28
CA ASP A 134 -4.93 54.47 -13.34
C ASP A 134 -5.25 55.69 -12.45
N CYS A 135 -4.61 55.82 -11.28
CA CYS A 135 -4.76 56.99 -10.42
C CYS A 135 -4.18 58.27 -11.05
N LYS A 136 -2.99 58.19 -11.65
CA LYS A 136 -2.35 59.34 -12.30
C LYS A 136 -3.06 59.76 -13.58
N LYS A 137 -3.50 58.79 -14.39
CA LYS A 137 -4.24 59.03 -15.64
C LYS A 137 -5.54 59.80 -15.43
N ARG A 138 -6.24 59.56 -14.32
CA ARG A 138 -7.48 60.30 -13.98
C ARG A 138 -7.26 61.79 -13.75
N LYS A 139 -6.04 62.23 -13.43
CA LYS A 139 -5.72 63.65 -13.25
C LYS A 139 -5.62 64.42 -14.59
N GLN A 140 -5.71 63.73 -15.73
CA GLN A 140 -5.65 64.29 -17.10
C GLN A 140 -4.42 65.17 -17.45
N ASN A 141 -3.44 65.26 -16.56
CA ASN A 141 -2.17 65.94 -16.81
C ASN A 141 -1.12 64.92 -17.26
N ARG A 142 -0.58 65.09 -18.47
CA ARG A 142 0.49 64.24 -19.02
C ARG A 142 1.86 64.69 -18.51
N ASP A 143 2.02 64.68 -17.19
CA ASP A 143 3.25 65.11 -16.54
C ASP A 143 4.30 63.99 -16.57
N GLU A 144 5.57 64.32 -16.26
CA GLU A 144 6.68 63.37 -16.20
C GLU A 144 6.36 62.16 -15.29
N GLU A 145 5.63 62.38 -14.19
CA GLU A 145 5.20 61.31 -13.28
C GLU A 145 4.23 60.30 -13.91
N MET A 146 3.40 60.75 -14.87
CA MET A 146 2.47 59.90 -15.60
C MET A 146 3.22 59.02 -16.60
N ILE A 147 4.20 59.60 -17.31
CA ILE A 147 5.07 58.88 -18.25
C ILE A 147 5.87 57.80 -17.49
N GLN A 148 6.47 58.15 -16.35
CA GLN A 148 7.20 57.18 -15.52
C GLN A 148 6.30 56.04 -14.99
N ALA A 149 5.03 56.33 -14.68
CA ALA A 149 4.10 55.30 -14.23
C ALA A 149 3.73 54.33 -15.37
N GLU A 150 3.58 54.85 -16.59
CA GLU A 150 3.36 54.05 -17.80
C GLU A 150 4.55 53.14 -18.11
N GLU A 151 5.77 53.66 -18.06
CA GLU A 151 7.00 52.88 -18.27
C GLU A 151 7.12 51.73 -17.24
N LYS A 152 6.91 52.03 -15.96
CA LYS A 152 6.96 51.03 -14.88
C LYS A 152 5.86 49.97 -15.00
N LEU A 153 4.69 50.35 -15.54
CA LEU A 153 3.59 49.43 -15.81
C LEU A 153 3.97 48.47 -16.93
N GLU A 154 4.48 48.97 -18.06
CA GLU A 154 4.88 48.13 -19.19
C GLU A 154 6.06 47.21 -18.84
N GLU A 155 7.04 47.70 -18.07
CA GLU A 155 8.13 46.88 -17.55
C GLU A 155 7.59 45.73 -16.67
N SER A 156 6.69 46.03 -15.74
CA SER A 156 6.10 45.02 -14.85
C SER A 156 5.25 44.01 -15.62
N LYS A 157 4.58 44.44 -16.69
CA LYS A 157 3.80 43.58 -17.57
C LYS A 157 4.72 42.61 -18.31
N LYS A 158 5.80 43.10 -18.90
CA LYS A 158 6.79 42.27 -19.60
C LYS A 158 7.40 41.21 -18.67
N LEU A 159 7.76 41.59 -17.44
CA LEU A 159 8.30 40.65 -16.45
C LEU A 159 7.28 39.57 -16.06
N ALA A 160 6.03 39.95 -15.79
CA ALA A 160 4.97 38.99 -15.48
C ALA A 160 4.69 38.04 -16.66
N GLU A 161 4.63 38.59 -17.88
CA GLU A 161 4.42 37.82 -19.09
C GLU A 161 5.54 36.82 -19.36
N GLN A 162 6.80 37.25 -19.23
CA GLN A 162 7.96 36.40 -19.42
C GLN A 162 8.05 35.29 -18.36
N ALA A 163 7.78 35.61 -17.08
CA ALA A 163 7.74 34.61 -16.02
C ALA A 163 6.66 33.55 -16.27
N MET A 164 5.45 33.96 -16.66
CA MET A 164 4.37 33.03 -17.02
C MET A 164 4.71 32.18 -18.25
N PHE A 165 5.36 32.79 -19.25
CA PHE A 165 5.80 32.09 -20.45
C PHE A 165 6.82 31.00 -20.12
N ASN A 166 7.80 31.28 -19.27
CA ASN A 166 8.84 30.32 -18.88
C ASN A 166 8.23 29.06 -18.24
N VAL A 167 7.32 29.22 -17.28
CA VAL A 167 6.63 28.10 -16.62
C VAL A 167 5.81 27.28 -17.63
N LEU A 168 5.11 27.95 -18.55
CA LEU A 168 4.21 27.27 -19.49
C LEU A 168 4.92 26.67 -20.70
N SER A 169 6.15 27.10 -21.00
CA SER A 169 6.90 26.65 -22.18
C SER A 169 7.83 25.48 -21.89
N ASN A 170 8.02 25.13 -20.61
CA ASN A 170 8.89 24.04 -20.18
C ASN A 170 8.07 22.89 -19.55
N ASP A 171 7.05 22.41 -20.28
CA ASP A 171 6.14 21.34 -19.81
C ASP A 171 6.79 19.95 -19.73
N VAL A 172 7.95 19.79 -20.35
CA VAL A 172 8.75 18.56 -20.37
C VAL A 172 9.14 18.13 -18.95
N GLU A 173 9.48 19.07 -18.07
CA GLU A 173 9.87 18.75 -16.68
C GLU A 173 8.70 18.17 -15.90
N GLN A 174 7.49 18.75 -16.00
CA GLN A 174 6.32 18.25 -15.28
C GLN A 174 5.86 16.89 -15.83
N ILE A 175 5.96 16.67 -17.15
CA ILE A 175 5.70 15.37 -17.76
C ILE A 175 6.73 14.32 -17.28
N SER A 176 8.01 14.71 -17.18
CA SER A 176 9.07 13.83 -16.67
C SER A 176 8.84 13.46 -15.19
N GLN A 177 8.39 14.40 -14.37
CA GLN A 177 8.00 14.13 -12.98
C GLN A 177 6.84 13.14 -12.90
N LEU A 178 5.79 13.31 -13.71
CA LEU A 178 4.69 12.34 -13.79
C LEU A 178 5.16 10.95 -14.21
N LYS A 179 6.08 10.87 -15.18
CA LYS A 179 6.71 9.60 -15.57
C LYS A 179 7.45 8.96 -14.39
N ALA A 180 8.20 9.73 -13.61
CA ALA A 180 8.93 9.22 -12.44
C ALA A 180 7.99 8.63 -11.37
N LEU A 181 6.80 9.21 -11.17
CA LEU A 181 5.77 8.61 -10.30
C LEU A 181 5.34 7.23 -10.79
N VAL A 182 5.07 7.10 -12.09
CA VAL A 182 4.63 5.82 -12.70
C VAL A 182 5.74 4.78 -12.63
N GLU A 183 6.99 5.16 -12.90
CA GLU A 183 8.15 4.25 -12.80
C GLU A 183 8.31 3.72 -11.37
N ALA A 184 8.21 4.59 -10.36
CA ALA A 184 8.26 4.18 -8.96
C ALA A 184 7.15 3.16 -8.61
N GLN A 185 5.94 3.35 -9.13
CA GLN A 185 4.82 2.42 -8.95
C GLN A 185 5.05 1.09 -9.64
N ILE A 186 5.58 1.10 -10.87
CA ILE A 186 5.91 -0.12 -11.61
C ILE A 186 6.93 -0.94 -10.82
N ASP A 187 8.02 -0.32 -10.37
CA ASP A 187 9.08 -1.01 -9.62
C ASP A 187 8.54 -1.59 -8.30
N PHE A 188 7.70 -0.84 -7.59
CA PHE A 188 7.03 -1.31 -6.37
C PHE A 188 6.18 -2.55 -6.61
N HIS A 189 5.33 -2.53 -7.66
CA HIS A 189 4.45 -3.65 -7.96
C HIS A 189 5.21 -4.87 -8.48
N GLN A 190 6.28 -4.68 -9.25
CA GLN A 190 7.15 -5.77 -9.71
C GLN A 190 7.85 -6.47 -8.54
N GLN A 191 8.43 -5.71 -7.62
CA GLN A 191 9.08 -6.27 -6.42
C GLN A 191 8.06 -7.00 -5.53
N THR A 192 6.88 -6.40 -5.32
CA THR A 192 5.80 -7.03 -4.55
C THR A 192 5.33 -8.34 -5.19
N LEU A 193 5.13 -8.35 -6.51
CA LEU A 193 4.77 -9.55 -7.25
C LEU A 193 5.83 -10.65 -7.07
N HIS A 194 7.11 -10.30 -7.21
CA HIS A 194 8.21 -11.24 -7.04
C HIS A 194 8.19 -11.90 -5.65
N THR A 195 8.05 -11.11 -4.59
CA THR A 195 7.95 -11.63 -3.22
C THR A 195 6.74 -12.55 -3.04
N LEU A 196 5.57 -12.18 -3.58
CA LEU A 196 4.36 -12.99 -3.48
C LEU A 196 4.45 -14.29 -4.28
N GLU A 197 5.10 -14.29 -5.44
CA GLU A 197 5.33 -15.51 -6.22
C GLU A 197 6.25 -16.49 -5.49
N GLN A 198 7.31 -15.98 -4.84
CA GLN A 198 8.17 -16.80 -3.99
C GLN A 198 7.40 -17.40 -2.82
N LEU A 199 6.60 -16.60 -2.11
CA LEU A 199 5.76 -17.07 -1.01
C LEU A 199 4.75 -18.12 -1.48
N LYS A 200 4.06 -17.89 -2.59
CA LYS A 200 3.12 -18.85 -3.18
C LYS A 200 3.79 -20.21 -3.43
N ASN A 201 5.01 -20.20 -3.96
CA ASN A 201 5.76 -21.44 -4.20
C ASN A 201 6.12 -22.14 -2.87
N GLN A 202 6.59 -21.40 -1.86
CA GLN A 202 6.88 -21.94 -0.53
C GLN A 202 5.64 -22.59 0.10
N LEU A 203 4.50 -21.89 0.09
CA LEU A 203 3.24 -22.43 0.57
C LEU A 203 2.79 -23.66 -0.22
N GLY A 204 3.03 -23.68 -1.53
CA GLY A 204 2.80 -24.86 -2.37
C GLY A 204 3.58 -26.10 -1.88
N TYR A 205 4.81 -25.93 -1.41
CA TYR A 205 5.56 -27.01 -0.78
C TYR A 205 4.97 -27.39 0.59
N ARG A 206 4.64 -26.41 1.44
CA ARG A 206 4.01 -26.66 2.76
C ARG A 206 2.70 -27.45 2.66
N VAL A 207 1.85 -27.12 1.68
CA VAL A 207 0.59 -27.84 1.42
C VAL A 207 0.86 -29.30 1.07
N LYS A 208 1.87 -29.56 0.22
CA LYS A 208 2.29 -30.94 -0.12
C LYS A 208 2.80 -31.68 1.11
N GLU A 209 3.69 -31.08 1.90
CA GLU A 209 4.21 -31.68 3.14
C GLU A 209 3.09 -32.01 4.12
N ALA A 210 2.18 -31.07 4.35
CA ALA A 210 1.03 -31.26 5.23
C ALA A 210 0.08 -32.36 4.75
N SER A 211 -0.11 -32.50 3.43
CA SER A 211 -0.99 -33.52 2.83
C SER A 211 -0.39 -34.93 2.89
N THR A 212 0.94 -35.04 2.91
CA THR A 212 1.64 -36.34 2.98
C THR A 212 1.84 -36.85 4.40
N LYS A 213 1.59 -36.02 5.43
CA LYS A 213 1.72 -36.44 6.82
C LYS A 213 0.64 -37.49 7.15
N PRO A 214 1.03 -38.72 7.55
CA PRO A 214 0.05 -39.72 7.98
C PRO A 214 -0.68 -39.21 9.22
N PHE A 215 -1.99 -39.48 9.28
CA PHE A 215 -2.84 -39.10 10.39
C PHE A 215 -2.26 -39.67 11.69
N ARG A 216 -1.90 -38.79 12.64
CA ARG A 216 -1.49 -39.24 13.97
C ARG A 216 -2.74 -39.67 14.71
N GLU A 217 -2.80 -40.94 15.09
CA GLU A 217 -3.88 -41.47 15.94
C GLU A 217 -3.91 -40.67 17.25
N HIS A 218 -5.00 -39.94 17.45
CA HIS A 218 -5.21 -39.18 18.68
C HIS A 218 -5.61 -40.15 19.77
N HIS A 219 -4.66 -40.51 20.65
CA HIS A 219 -4.97 -41.21 21.89
C HIS A 219 -5.39 -40.17 22.95
N PRO A 220 -6.69 -40.00 23.24
CA PRO A 220 -7.13 -39.07 24.26
C PRO A 220 -6.53 -39.51 25.60
N LYS A 221 -5.80 -38.60 26.24
CA LYS A 221 -5.33 -38.85 27.61
C LYS A 221 -6.55 -38.82 28.53
N PRO A 222 -6.82 -39.91 29.29
CA PRO A 222 -7.94 -39.92 30.22
C PRO A 222 -7.70 -38.85 31.29
N VAL A 223 -8.75 -38.08 31.60
CA VAL A 223 -8.72 -36.95 32.55
C VAL A 223 -8.29 -37.39 33.96
N LEU A 224 -8.46 -38.67 34.28
CA LEU A 224 -8.10 -39.28 35.55
C LEU A 224 -7.04 -40.37 35.30
N THR A 225 -5.76 -40.01 35.19
CA THR A 225 -4.71 -40.99 35.39
C THR A 225 -4.70 -41.37 36.86
N ALA A 226 -4.99 -42.64 37.14
CA ALA A 226 -5.07 -43.25 38.45
C ALA A 226 -3.99 -42.74 39.42
N ARG A 227 -4.42 -42.36 40.62
CA ARG A 227 -3.64 -42.51 41.85
C ARG A 227 -3.26 -44.00 41.97
N GLY A 228 -2.21 -44.41 41.28
CA GLY A 228 -1.73 -45.78 41.24
C GLY A 228 -0.54 -45.96 42.16
N HIS A 229 -0.85 -46.32 43.41
CA HIS A 229 -0.13 -47.28 44.23
C HIS A 229 1.41 -47.27 44.20
N SER A 230 2.02 -46.57 45.15
CA SER A 230 3.31 -47.00 45.69
C SER A 230 3.15 -48.40 46.30
N PRO A 231 4.09 -49.35 46.11
CA PRO A 231 4.05 -50.62 46.81
C PRO A 231 4.39 -50.36 48.27
N ILE A 232 3.38 -50.36 49.14
CA ILE A 232 3.58 -50.35 50.58
C ILE A 232 4.04 -51.75 50.95
N GLY A 233 5.32 -51.88 51.29
CA GLY A 233 5.85 -53.04 52.00
C GLY A 233 5.16 -53.19 53.36
N ASP A 234 5.09 -54.44 53.82
CA ASP A 234 4.55 -54.85 55.10
C ASP A 234 4.91 -53.89 56.23
N ILE A 235 3.89 -53.40 56.96
CA ILE A 235 3.99 -53.09 58.39
C ILE A 235 2.63 -53.28 59.04
N THR A 236 2.69 -53.99 60.15
CA THR A 236 1.63 -54.36 61.07
C THR A 236 1.03 -53.15 61.79
N SER A 237 -0.26 -53.28 62.15
CA SER A 237 -0.92 -52.66 63.31
C SER A 237 -0.46 -51.28 63.80
N SER A 238 -1.31 -50.25 63.67
CA SER A 238 -1.79 -49.47 64.84
C SER A 238 -2.72 -48.33 64.42
N THR A 239 -3.81 -48.22 65.18
CA THR A 239 -4.79 -47.15 65.21
C THR A 239 -4.12 -45.82 65.55
N GLY A 240 -4.38 -44.77 64.76
CA GLY A 240 -3.82 -43.43 64.98
C GLY A 240 -4.75 -42.35 64.48
N ASN A 241 -5.24 -41.54 65.41
CA ASN A 241 -6.32 -40.58 65.33
C ASN A 241 -5.96 -39.30 64.55
N MET A 242 -6.93 -38.80 63.77
CA MET A 242 -7.36 -37.40 63.54
C MET A 242 -6.36 -36.22 63.47
N ASN A 243 -6.68 -35.36 62.49
CA ASN A 243 -6.73 -33.88 62.52
C ASN A 243 -5.63 -33.09 61.77
N PHE A 244 -6.04 -32.37 60.72
CA PHE A 244 -5.65 -30.97 60.56
C PHE A 244 -6.73 -30.18 59.79
N ASP A 245 -6.85 -28.94 60.23
CA ASP A 245 -7.95 -28.01 60.13
C ASP A 245 -7.75 -26.95 59.02
N THR A 246 -8.88 -26.40 58.55
CA THR A 246 -9.12 -25.00 58.15
C THR A 246 -8.67 -24.44 56.78
N ASN A 247 -9.68 -23.84 56.11
CA ASN A 247 -9.75 -22.55 55.38
C ASN A 247 -8.70 -22.20 54.31
N SER A 248 -8.98 -21.47 53.24
CA SER A 248 -10.18 -20.94 52.55
C SER A 248 -9.58 -20.08 51.43
N MET A 249 -9.94 -20.30 50.16
CA MET A 249 -10.21 -19.21 49.20
C MET A 249 -10.71 -19.75 47.84
N SER A 250 -12.03 -19.70 47.71
CA SER A 250 -12.83 -19.20 46.57
C SER A 250 -12.39 -19.50 45.12
N SER A 251 -13.23 -20.25 44.42
CA SER A 251 -13.55 -20.02 43.00
C SER A 251 -15.02 -20.33 42.75
N ASN A 252 -15.83 -19.28 42.57
CA ASN A 252 -17.20 -19.35 42.10
C ASN A 252 -17.23 -19.91 40.66
N ALA A 253 -17.91 -21.04 40.46
CA ALA A 253 -18.33 -21.51 39.15
C ALA A 253 -19.72 -20.94 38.79
N PRO A 254 -20.01 -20.61 37.52
CA PRO A 254 -21.36 -20.23 37.11
C PRO A 254 -22.24 -21.47 36.91
N PRO A 255 -23.57 -21.39 37.15
CA PRO A 255 -24.46 -22.54 37.02
C PRO A 255 -24.90 -22.77 35.56
N PRO A 256 -25.32 -24.01 35.22
CA PRO A 256 -25.75 -24.35 33.86
C PRO A 256 -27.21 -23.95 33.63
N TYR A 257 -27.48 -23.41 32.46
CA TYR A 257 -28.81 -23.01 32.01
C TYR A 257 -29.64 -24.24 31.63
N SER A 258 -30.80 -24.36 32.28
CA SER A 258 -31.88 -25.26 31.90
C SER A 258 -32.82 -24.57 30.91
N ALA A 259 -33.24 -25.31 29.89
CA ALA A 259 -34.19 -24.85 28.89
C ALA A 259 -35.59 -24.72 29.50
N SER A 260 -36.25 -23.59 29.28
CA SER A 260 -37.70 -23.46 29.40
C SER A 260 -38.24 -22.57 28.27
N SER A 261 -39.34 -23.04 27.72
CA SER A 261 -40.12 -22.52 26.61
C SER A 261 -41.00 -21.34 27.05
N SER A 262 -41.17 -20.33 26.17
CA SER A 262 -42.46 -19.90 25.60
C SER A 262 -42.46 -18.45 25.06
N ASN A 263 -42.77 -18.36 23.76
CA ASN A 263 -43.78 -17.50 23.13
C ASN A 263 -43.63 -15.96 23.15
N THR A 264 -43.33 -15.36 21.98
CA THR A 264 -43.93 -14.09 21.52
C THR A 264 -44.04 -14.02 20.00
N ASN A 265 -45.23 -13.64 19.54
CA ASN A 265 -45.66 -13.36 18.15
C ASN A 265 -44.98 -12.14 17.51
N GLY A 266 -44.79 -12.20 16.18
CA GLY A 266 -44.84 -11.11 15.19
C GLY A 266 -43.61 -10.18 15.13
N THR A 267 -43.02 -9.81 14.00
CA THR A 267 -43.43 -9.86 12.59
C THR A 267 -42.18 -9.69 11.71
N ALA A 268 -42.23 -10.28 10.50
CA ALA A 268 -41.32 -10.24 9.34
C ALA A 268 -40.36 -9.03 9.21
N THR A 269 -39.13 -9.16 8.72
CA THR A 269 -38.83 -9.48 7.31
C THR A 269 -37.61 -10.36 7.06
N ASN A 270 -37.76 -11.13 6.00
CA ASN A 270 -37.01 -12.26 5.51
C ASN A 270 -36.05 -11.83 4.39
N THR A 271 -34.80 -12.31 4.39
CA THR A 271 -34.12 -12.84 3.19
C THR A 271 -32.97 -13.77 3.59
N ASN A 272 -33.32 -15.06 3.58
CA ASN A 272 -32.53 -16.29 3.46
C ASN A 272 -30.99 -16.25 3.28
N ASP A 273 -30.36 -16.99 4.19
CA ASP A 273 -29.16 -17.82 4.02
C ASP A 273 -29.22 -18.75 2.80
N THR A 274 -28.06 -19.25 2.34
CA THR A 274 -27.72 -20.69 2.41
C THR A 274 -26.36 -20.96 1.72
N TRP A 275 -25.32 -21.22 2.52
CA TRP A 275 -24.15 -21.98 2.08
C TRP A 275 -24.43 -23.46 2.35
N SER A 276 -24.51 -24.27 1.30
CA SER A 276 -24.61 -25.73 1.41
C SER A 276 -23.38 -26.37 0.77
N MET A 277 -22.65 -27.15 1.56
CA MET A 277 -21.64 -28.09 1.09
C MET A 277 -22.31 -29.23 0.32
N GLY A 278 -21.78 -29.53 -0.86
CA GLY A 278 -22.09 -30.73 -1.63
C GLY A 278 -20.82 -31.27 -2.26
N SER A 279 -20.27 -32.33 -1.70
CA SER A 279 -19.19 -33.13 -2.25
C SER A 279 -19.72 -34.05 -3.36
N SER A 280 -19.10 -34.03 -4.53
CA SER A 280 -19.04 -35.20 -5.41
C SER A 280 -17.85 -35.09 -6.38
N SER A 281 -17.08 -36.17 -6.41
CA SER A 281 -15.93 -36.41 -7.26
C SER A 281 -16.36 -37.11 -8.55
N THR A 282 -15.97 -36.61 -9.72
CA THR A 282 -15.67 -37.50 -10.87
C THR A 282 -14.69 -36.89 -11.87
N ALA A 283 -13.93 -37.79 -12.49
CA ALA A 283 -12.69 -37.65 -13.23
C ALA A 283 -12.78 -37.00 -14.64
N THR A 284 -11.62 -36.46 -15.07
CA THR A 284 -10.98 -36.52 -16.42
C THR A 284 -11.67 -35.89 -17.65
N GLY A 285 -10.89 -35.07 -18.39
CA GLY A 285 -11.25 -34.28 -19.61
C GLY A 285 -11.46 -35.09 -20.91
N PRO A 286 -11.19 -34.58 -22.14
CA PRO A 286 -10.46 -33.37 -22.57
C PRO A 286 -11.20 -32.44 -23.58
N ILE A 287 -10.55 -31.33 -23.93
CA ILE A 287 -10.98 -30.30 -24.92
C ILE A 287 -10.77 -30.82 -26.36
N PRO A 288 -11.70 -30.65 -27.32
CA PRO A 288 -11.45 -31.00 -28.72
C PRO A 288 -10.85 -29.85 -29.54
N ALA A 289 -10.09 -30.26 -30.55
CA ALA A 289 -9.19 -29.47 -31.38
C ALA A 289 -9.81 -28.92 -32.68
N LYS A 290 -9.04 -27.98 -33.25
CA LYS A 290 -8.97 -27.43 -34.62
C LYS A 290 -9.73 -28.15 -35.75
N ILE A 291 -10.28 -27.33 -36.65
CA ILE A 291 -10.60 -27.69 -38.04
C ILE A 291 -9.46 -27.19 -38.94
N ASP A 292 -8.97 -28.10 -39.78
CA ASP A 292 -8.01 -27.92 -40.87
C ASP A 292 -8.73 -28.16 -42.20
N GLN A 293 -8.44 -27.37 -43.24
CA GLN A 293 -8.69 -27.71 -44.64
C GLN A 293 -7.56 -27.15 -45.53
N SER A 294 -6.57 -28.02 -45.75
CA SER A 294 -6.07 -28.54 -47.05
C SER A 294 -5.70 -27.60 -48.22
N SER A 295 -4.45 -27.79 -48.66
CA SER A 295 -3.74 -27.39 -49.88
C SER A 295 -4.34 -27.81 -51.24
N SER A 296 -4.05 -27.05 -52.31
CA SER A 296 -3.50 -27.59 -53.58
C SER A 296 -2.92 -26.53 -54.54
N ASN A 297 -1.59 -26.56 -54.70
CA ASN A 297 -0.74 -26.59 -55.91
C ASN A 297 -1.05 -25.85 -57.25
N GLY A 298 0.04 -25.30 -57.84
CA GLY A 298 0.23 -24.95 -59.27
C GLY A 298 0.51 -23.45 -59.50
N GLY A 299 1.52 -22.95 -60.23
CA GLY A 299 2.57 -23.49 -61.12
C GLY A 299 2.97 -22.38 -62.13
N GLY A 300 4.27 -22.19 -62.40
CA GLY A 300 4.85 -21.35 -63.48
C GLY A 300 4.92 -19.84 -63.19
N GLY A 301 5.91 -19.05 -63.61
CA GLY A 301 7.05 -19.19 -64.52
C GLY A 301 7.42 -17.78 -65.04
N GLY A 302 8.72 -17.49 -65.25
CA GLY A 302 9.21 -16.29 -65.96
C GLY A 302 9.98 -15.28 -65.06
N LYS A 303 11.32 -15.16 -65.21
CA LYS A 303 12.04 -14.16 -66.06
C LYS A 303 11.73 -12.70 -65.63
N ALA A 304 12.68 -11.79 -65.38
CA ALA A 304 14.06 -11.66 -65.80
C ALA A 304 14.77 -10.51 -65.05
N THR A 305 16.11 -10.58 -65.00
CA THR A 305 17.10 -9.48 -65.17
C THR A 305 17.06 -8.24 -64.25
N SER A 306 18.15 -7.99 -63.50
CA SER A 306 19.26 -7.08 -63.88
C SER A 306 20.14 -6.82 -62.64
N LYS A 307 21.40 -7.28 -62.59
CA LYS A 307 22.65 -6.46 -62.72
C LYS A 307 22.61 -5.19 -61.85
N ARG A 308 23.51 -4.95 -60.89
CA ARG A 308 24.99 -4.86 -60.91
C ARG A 308 25.48 -4.94 -59.45
N ARG A 309 26.51 -5.73 -59.10
CA ARG A 309 27.96 -5.37 -59.10
C ARG A 309 28.27 -4.15 -58.23
N THR A 310 29.30 -4.08 -57.38
CA THR A 310 30.37 -4.95 -56.82
C THR A 310 31.28 -3.95 -56.11
N ASN A 311 31.83 -4.33 -54.94
CA ASN A 311 33.11 -3.90 -54.34
C ASN A 311 33.26 -2.39 -54.03
N ASP A 312 33.93 -1.95 -52.97
CA ASP A 312 34.90 -2.55 -52.04
C ASP A 312 34.47 -2.36 -50.57
#